data_AF-V5HCG8-F1
#
_entry.id   AF-V5HCG8-F1
#
_cell.length_a   1.000
_cell.length_b   1.000
_cell.length_c   1.000
_cell.angle_alpha   90.00
_cell.angle_beta   90.00
_cell.angle_gamma   90.00
#
_symmetry.space_group_name_H-M   'P 1'
#
loop_
_entity.id
_entity.type
_entity.pdbx_description
1 polymer ?
#
loop_
_entity_poly.entity_id
_entity_poly.type
_entity_poly.pdbx_seq_one_letter_code
_entity_poly.pdbx_strand_id
1 'polypeptide(L)'
;TAVPPVTVVPFRGRITLVHTELVDDELSLTWNAFSENAPLDEFTCFLSVGVVESSYRTNLTVSCPPDSRNRTFVILNVQPAQRYEICLMIVKDRTRVAENCTNVNTTDLLRPTMKNPTTRKIETTATQSSEEPETTTTMLSFDATVSPVSNATKAATDTAATPDDDDFRYRLTFRTDLSEPDELVVTWWLSPATRKVPNCRFNVTVLENKDVLTRTEVFCSSGGQLSVGHVNPRNDYDVCFSAGSFDLPADCRQIP
;
A
#
# COMPACT_ATOMS: atom_id res chain seq x y z
N THR A 1 25.14 41.94 -0.39
CA THR A 1 24.16 41.54 0.64
C THR A 1 24.45 40.10 1.01
N ALA A 2 24.86 39.81 2.23
CA ALA A 2 25.18 38.44 2.64
C ALA A 2 23.88 37.65 2.83
N VAL A 3 23.78 36.49 2.16
CA VAL A 3 22.67 35.56 2.34
C VAL A 3 22.82 34.94 3.73
N PRO A 4 21.80 35.02 4.62
CA PRO A 4 21.90 34.42 5.94
C PRO A 4 22.10 32.90 5.80
N PRO A 5 22.93 32.27 6.65
CA PRO A 5 23.12 30.83 6.61
C PRO A 5 21.78 30.13 6.89
N VAL A 6 21.34 29.31 5.94
CA VAL A 6 20.16 28.45 6.11
C VAL A 6 20.51 27.45 7.21
N THR A 7 19.90 27.62 8.38
CA THR A 7 20.01 26.67 9.48
C THR A 7 19.08 25.50 9.16
N VAL A 8 19.66 24.39 8.69
CA VAL A 8 18.92 23.15 8.46
C VAL A 8 18.55 22.59 9.83
N VAL A 9 17.26 22.68 10.20
CA VAL A 9 16.76 22.05 11.42
C VAL A 9 16.78 20.53 11.19
N PRO A 10 17.50 19.74 12.02
CA PRO A 10 17.55 18.30 11.84
C PRO A 10 16.16 17.70 12.05
N PHE A 11 15.80 16.69 11.25
CA PHE A 11 14.55 15.95 11.43
C PHE A 11 14.50 15.33 12.83
N ARG A 12 13.40 15.53 13.55
CA ARG A 12 13.13 14.92 14.86
C ARG A 12 11.90 14.04 14.76
N GLY A 13 12.10 12.81 14.36
CA GLY A 13 11.03 11.86 14.16
C GLY A 13 11.54 10.44 14.05
N ARG A 14 10.64 9.50 13.78
CA ARG A 14 10.94 8.08 13.63
C ARG A 14 9.96 7.41 12.70
N ILE A 15 10.39 6.29 12.14
CA ILE A 15 9.53 5.30 11.48
C ILE A 15 9.75 3.95 12.16
N THR A 16 8.67 3.25 12.49
CA THR A 16 8.71 2.08 13.36
C THR A 16 7.93 0.92 12.77
N LEU A 17 8.55 -0.25 12.76
CA LEU A 17 7.86 -1.52 12.56
C LEU A 17 7.29 -1.94 13.91
N VAL A 18 5.98 -1.84 14.05
CA VAL A 18 5.26 -2.07 15.31
C VAL A 18 5.02 -3.55 15.55
N HIS A 19 4.59 -4.26 14.50
CA HIS A 19 4.28 -5.67 14.58
C HIS A 19 4.47 -6.35 13.23
N THR A 20 4.87 -7.62 13.27
CA THR A 20 4.96 -8.51 12.12
C THR A 20 4.23 -9.79 12.46
N GLU A 21 3.29 -10.17 11.61
CA GLU A 21 2.50 -11.38 11.77
C GLU A 21 2.57 -12.21 10.49
N LEU A 22 2.69 -13.54 10.65
CA LEU A 22 2.58 -14.50 9.56
C LEU A 22 1.39 -15.42 9.85
N VAL A 23 0.39 -15.38 8.97
CA VAL A 23 -0.74 -16.32 8.98
C VAL A 23 -0.74 -17.03 7.65
N ASP A 24 -0.64 -18.35 7.67
CA ASP A 24 -0.44 -19.17 6.47
C ASP A 24 0.78 -18.70 5.65
N ASP A 25 0.57 -18.05 4.52
CA ASP A 25 1.57 -17.47 3.61
C ASP A 25 1.45 -15.93 3.50
N GLU A 26 0.67 -15.32 4.39
CA GLU A 26 0.43 -13.88 4.46
C GLU A 26 1.30 -13.23 5.54
N LEU A 27 2.29 -12.42 5.11
CA LEU A 27 3.11 -11.58 5.97
C LEU A 27 2.46 -10.19 6.10
N SER A 28 1.91 -9.91 7.27
CA SER A 28 1.31 -8.63 7.65
C SER A 28 2.29 -7.77 8.43
N LEU A 29 2.54 -6.55 7.96
CA LEU A 29 3.45 -5.58 8.55
C LEU A 29 2.68 -4.39 9.08
N THR A 30 2.67 -4.23 10.40
CA THR A 30 2.09 -3.07 11.06
C THR A 30 3.18 -2.04 11.34
N TRP A 31 3.03 -0.81 10.84
CA TRP A 31 4.02 0.25 10.96
C TRP A 31 3.39 1.60 11.30
N ASN A 32 4.20 2.54 11.79
CA ASN A 32 3.80 3.93 11.97
C ASN A 32 4.99 4.89 11.82
N ALA A 33 4.68 6.17 11.69
CA ALA A 33 5.67 7.25 11.65
C ALA A 33 5.29 8.36 12.64
N PHE A 34 6.29 9.12 13.08
CA PHE A 34 6.12 10.24 13.99
C PHE A 34 7.15 11.34 13.66
N SER A 35 6.75 12.60 13.80
CA SER A 35 7.61 13.77 13.63
C SER A 35 7.21 14.85 14.64
N GLU A 36 8.18 15.42 15.34
CA GLU A 36 8.00 16.47 16.34
C GLU A 36 8.06 17.88 15.74
N ASN A 37 8.80 18.04 14.64
CA ASN A 37 9.23 19.35 14.16
C ASN A 37 8.75 19.69 12.74
N ALA A 38 7.98 18.80 12.11
CA ALA A 38 7.35 19.05 10.82
C ALA A 38 6.14 18.12 10.60
N PRO A 39 5.11 18.54 9.86
CA PRO A 39 4.01 17.67 9.43
C PRO A 39 4.54 16.47 8.64
N LEU A 40 4.12 15.25 8.98
CA LEU A 40 4.60 14.03 8.32
C LEU A 40 4.25 13.98 6.83
N ASP A 41 3.13 14.55 6.43
CA ASP A 41 2.67 14.54 5.05
C ASP A 41 3.51 15.42 4.10
N GLU A 42 4.50 16.17 4.61
CA GLU A 42 5.57 16.80 3.83
C GLU A 42 6.70 15.83 3.44
N PHE A 43 6.68 14.62 3.97
CA PHE A 43 7.69 13.60 3.76
C PHE A 43 7.15 12.45 2.90
N THR A 44 8.07 11.74 2.26
CA THR A 44 7.79 10.48 1.58
C THR A 44 8.18 9.32 2.48
N CYS A 45 7.25 8.40 2.71
CA CYS A 45 7.50 7.15 3.40
C CYS A 45 7.74 6.05 2.36
N PHE A 46 8.75 5.25 2.62
CA PHE A 46 9.11 4.10 1.81
C PHE A 46 9.10 2.84 2.67
N LEU A 47 8.39 1.83 2.21
CA LEU A 47 8.36 0.48 2.75
C LEU A 47 8.94 -0.47 1.72
N SER A 48 9.89 -1.30 2.09
CA SER A 48 10.43 -2.35 1.23
C SER A 48 10.48 -3.66 1.96
N VAL A 49 10.08 -4.71 1.26
CA VAL A 49 10.17 -6.08 1.74
C VAL A 49 10.74 -6.93 0.64
N GLY A 50 11.80 -7.66 0.96
CA GLY A 50 12.46 -8.54 0.01
C GLY A 50 13.02 -9.76 0.70
N VAL A 51 13.23 -10.82 -0.07
CA VAL A 51 14.02 -11.94 0.41
C VAL A 51 15.46 -11.46 0.58
N VAL A 52 16.11 -11.81 1.70
CA VAL A 52 17.52 -11.47 1.94
C VAL A 52 18.36 -12.04 0.80
N GLU A 53 19.30 -11.25 0.27
CA GLU A 53 20.14 -11.56 -0.90
C GLU A 53 19.41 -11.64 -2.26
N SER A 54 18.10 -11.44 -2.29
CA SER A 54 17.35 -11.28 -3.54
C SER A 54 17.37 -9.82 -4.01
N SER A 55 17.42 -9.64 -5.33
CA SER A 55 17.17 -8.35 -5.97
C SER A 55 15.67 -8.02 -6.06
N TYR A 56 14.79 -9.03 -5.96
CA TYR A 56 13.35 -8.84 -6.06
C TYR A 56 12.77 -8.37 -4.73
N ARG A 57 12.09 -7.21 -4.79
CA ARG A 57 11.48 -6.56 -3.63
C ARG A 57 10.11 -6.03 -3.96
N THR A 58 9.21 -6.08 -3.00
CA THR A 58 7.94 -5.35 -3.07
C THR A 58 8.11 -4.06 -2.28
N ASN A 59 7.89 -2.93 -2.95
CA ASN A 59 8.12 -1.59 -2.40
C ASN A 59 6.87 -0.73 -2.46
N LEU A 60 6.59 -0.01 -1.38
CA LEU A 60 5.54 1.01 -1.32
C LEU A 60 6.18 2.37 -1.09
N THR A 61 5.91 3.32 -1.97
CA THR A 61 6.33 4.72 -1.85
C THR A 61 5.11 5.61 -1.82
N VAL A 62 4.89 6.30 -0.69
CA VAL A 62 3.69 7.13 -0.49
C VAL A 62 4.02 8.37 0.32
N SER A 63 3.13 9.37 0.33
CA SER A 63 3.19 10.41 1.37
C SER A 63 3.12 9.75 2.74
N CYS A 64 3.97 10.19 3.68
CA CYS A 64 3.89 9.66 5.03
C CYS A 64 2.52 9.98 5.65
N PRO A 65 1.96 9.06 6.46
CA PRO A 65 0.71 9.29 7.18
C PRO A 65 0.72 10.61 7.93
N PRO A 66 -0.34 11.43 7.86
CA PRO A 66 -0.40 12.70 8.60
C PRO A 66 -0.53 12.52 10.11
N ASP A 67 -0.81 11.30 10.57
CA ASP A 67 -0.96 10.93 11.98
C ASP A 67 -0.02 9.76 12.35
N SER A 68 0.13 9.50 13.65
CA SER A 68 0.96 8.43 14.19
C SER A 68 0.25 7.08 14.35
N ARG A 69 -0.95 6.91 13.76
CA ARG A 69 -1.70 5.67 13.86
C ARG A 69 -0.99 4.56 13.09
N ASN A 70 -1.28 3.32 13.44
CA ASN A 70 -0.74 2.14 12.77
C ASN A 70 -1.33 1.94 11.37
N ARG A 71 -0.49 1.50 10.43
CA ARG A 71 -0.86 1.11 9.06
C ARG A 71 -0.41 -0.30 8.78
N THR A 72 -1.09 -0.95 7.86
CA THR A 72 -0.81 -2.34 7.49
C THR A 72 -0.38 -2.41 6.04
N PHE A 73 0.76 -3.07 5.81
CA PHE A 73 1.22 -3.50 4.50
C PHE A 73 1.30 -5.02 4.48
N VAL A 74 0.72 -5.66 3.47
CA VAL A 74 0.58 -7.11 3.41
C VAL A 74 1.23 -7.65 2.15
N ILE A 75 1.97 -8.74 2.31
CA ILE A 75 2.58 -9.51 1.23
C ILE A 75 2.14 -10.96 1.40
N LEU A 76 1.64 -11.55 0.31
CA LEU A 76 1.18 -12.93 0.28
C LEU A 76 2.20 -13.81 -0.45
N ASN A 77 1.96 -15.12 -0.46
CA ASN A 77 2.83 -16.13 -1.06
C ASN A 77 4.26 -16.09 -0.48
N VAL A 78 4.41 -15.70 0.78
CA VAL A 78 5.73 -15.72 1.43
C VAL A 78 6.20 -17.16 1.67
N GLN A 79 7.47 -17.42 1.40
CA GLN A 79 8.01 -18.76 1.45
C GLN A 79 8.30 -19.17 2.90
N PRO A 80 7.94 -20.40 3.31
CA PRO A 80 8.29 -20.91 4.63
C PRO A 80 9.81 -21.10 4.73
N ALA A 81 10.36 -20.92 5.94
CA ALA A 81 11.80 -21.00 6.20
C ALA A 81 12.67 -20.04 5.36
N GLN A 82 12.07 -18.94 4.88
CA GLN A 82 12.76 -17.90 4.15
C GLN A 82 12.97 -16.68 5.04
N ARG A 83 14.16 -16.08 4.91
CA ARG A 83 14.50 -14.81 5.58
C ARG A 83 14.14 -13.63 4.70
N TYR A 84 13.37 -12.71 5.25
CA TYR A 84 12.96 -11.46 4.64
C TYR A 84 13.62 -10.27 5.32
N GLU A 85 14.02 -9.27 4.55
CA GLU A 85 14.41 -7.96 5.03
C GLU A 85 13.24 -6.99 4.83
N ILE A 86 12.86 -6.29 5.90
CA ILE A 86 11.83 -5.26 5.91
C ILE A 86 12.51 -3.95 6.24
N CYS A 87 12.48 -2.98 5.33
CA CYS A 87 13.05 -1.65 5.53
C CYS A 87 11.97 -0.58 5.44
N LEU A 88 11.93 0.27 6.47
CA LEU A 88 11.10 1.46 6.56
C LEU A 88 11.99 2.70 6.46
N MET A 89 11.64 3.67 5.61
CA MET A 89 12.39 4.91 5.46
C MET A 89 11.48 6.13 5.40
N ILE A 90 11.96 7.25 5.92
CA ILE A 90 11.40 8.59 5.69
C ILE A 90 12.39 9.38 4.84
N VAL A 91 11.89 9.99 3.77
CA VAL A 91 12.67 10.78 2.82
C VAL A 91 12.09 12.19 2.73
N LYS A 92 12.97 13.20 2.78
CA LYS A 92 12.65 14.60 2.48
C LYS A 92 13.65 15.13 1.46
N ASP A 93 13.17 15.77 0.39
CA ASP A 93 14.03 16.37 -0.64
C ASP A 93 15.14 15.42 -1.14
N ARG A 94 14.77 14.16 -1.41
CA ARG A 94 15.68 13.05 -1.80
C ARG A 94 16.72 12.63 -0.76
N THR A 95 16.65 13.18 0.45
CA THR A 95 17.53 12.83 1.57
C THR A 95 16.80 11.90 2.52
N ARG A 96 17.42 10.78 2.89
CA ARG A 96 16.92 9.87 3.92
C ARG A 96 17.09 10.54 5.28
N VAL A 97 16.00 10.71 6.02
CA VAL A 97 15.98 11.39 7.32
C VAL A 97 15.70 10.45 8.49
N ALA A 98 15.12 9.27 8.23
CA ALA A 98 15.00 8.16 9.18
C ALA A 98 14.96 6.83 8.43
N GLU A 99 15.48 5.78 9.06
CA GLU A 99 15.53 4.42 8.52
C GLU A 99 15.40 3.40 9.65
N ASN A 100 14.67 2.32 9.39
CA ASN A 100 14.53 1.19 10.28
C ASN A 100 14.41 -0.10 9.44
N CYS A 101 15.47 -0.91 9.44
CA CYS A 101 15.51 -2.18 8.75
C CYS A 101 15.56 -3.33 9.77
N THR A 102 14.70 -4.32 9.56
CA THR A 102 14.61 -5.52 10.40
C THR A 102 14.60 -6.76 9.51
N ASN A 103 15.34 -7.78 9.92
CA ASN A 103 15.30 -9.09 9.29
C ASN A 103 14.33 -9.99 10.05
N VAL A 104 13.46 -10.67 9.32
CA VAL A 104 12.48 -11.60 9.88
C VAL A 104 12.58 -12.93 9.17
N ASN A 105 12.65 -14.01 9.95
CA ASN A 105 12.61 -15.36 9.42
C ASN A 105 11.19 -15.90 9.58
N THR A 106 10.59 -16.44 8.51
CA THR A 106 9.21 -16.93 8.57
C THR A 106 9.04 -18.06 9.58
N THR A 107 10.08 -18.86 9.85
CA THR A 107 10.03 -19.87 10.92
C THR A 107 9.84 -19.29 12.31
N ASP A 108 10.35 -18.08 12.55
CA ASP A 108 10.30 -17.44 13.87
C ASP A 108 8.92 -16.80 14.11
N LEU A 109 8.16 -16.58 13.04
CA LEU A 109 6.80 -16.03 13.07
C LEU A 109 5.71 -17.11 13.13
N LEU A 110 6.02 -18.35 12.76
CA LEU A 110 5.10 -19.48 12.86
C LEU A 110 4.80 -19.74 14.35
N ARG A 111 3.66 -19.25 14.84
CA ARG A 111 3.12 -19.74 16.12
C ARG A 111 2.85 -21.25 15.97
N PRO A 112 3.20 -22.09 16.96
CA PRO A 112 2.64 -23.42 17.04
C PRO A 112 1.12 -23.27 17.11
N THR A 113 0.42 -23.90 16.16
CA THR A 113 -1.03 -23.82 15.98
C THR A 113 -1.71 -24.33 17.25
N MET A 114 -2.04 -23.42 18.17
CA MET A 114 -2.96 -23.73 19.25
C MET A 114 -4.36 -23.76 18.66
N LYS A 115 -4.96 -24.96 18.69
CA LYS A 115 -6.37 -25.24 18.39
C LYS A 115 -7.29 -24.10 18.87
N ASN A 116 -8.15 -23.64 17.95
CA ASN A 116 -9.45 -22.98 18.08
C ASN A 116 -9.82 -22.38 19.46
N PRO A 117 -10.44 -21.19 19.40
CA PRO A 117 -11.76 -21.05 20.00
C PRO A 117 -12.78 -20.42 19.05
N THR A 118 -13.82 -21.21 18.78
CA THR A 118 -15.24 -20.86 18.72
C THR A 118 -15.66 -19.50 18.16
N THR A 119 -16.32 -19.57 17.00
CA THR A 119 -17.18 -18.56 16.40
C THR A 119 -18.07 -17.88 17.45
N ARG A 120 -17.85 -16.59 17.71
CA ARG A 120 -18.82 -15.73 18.39
C ARG A 120 -19.46 -14.83 17.34
N LYS A 121 -20.67 -15.18 16.92
CA LYS A 121 -21.57 -14.25 16.21
C LYS A 121 -21.83 -13.06 17.13
N ILE A 122 -21.49 -11.86 16.66
CA ILE A 122 -22.00 -10.63 17.24
C ILE A 122 -23.23 -10.27 16.41
N GLU A 123 -24.42 -10.47 16.98
CA GLU A 123 -25.65 -9.85 16.52
C GLU A 123 -25.58 -8.36 16.88
N THR A 124 -25.50 -7.49 15.88
CA THR A 124 -25.63 -6.04 16.07
C THR A 124 -27.08 -5.66 15.78
N THR A 125 -27.82 -5.33 16.84
CA THR A 125 -29.13 -4.68 16.75
C THR A 125 -28.95 -3.25 16.26
N ALA A 126 -29.48 -2.94 15.07
CA ALA A 126 -29.49 -1.59 14.54
C ALA A 126 -30.41 -0.68 15.38
N THR A 127 -29.89 0.47 15.80
CA THR A 127 -30.72 1.61 16.20
C THR A 127 -30.33 2.79 15.31
N GLN A 128 -31.23 3.14 14.38
CA GLN A 128 -31.11 4.32 13.54
C GLN A 128 -31.29 5.58 14.40
N SER A 129 -30.37 6.54 14.27
CA SER A 129 -30.65 7.95 14.48
C SER A 129 -30.03 8.72 13.33
N SER A 130 -30.91 9.30 12.53
CA SER A 130 -30.65 10.16 11.39
C SER A 130 -30.25 11.55 11.88
N GLU A 131 -29.11 12.03 11.41
CA GLU A 131 -28.88 13.46 11.14
C GLU A 131 -27.75 13.57 10.11
N GLU A 132 -28.13 13.87 8.88
CA GLU A 132 -27.28 14.00 7.70
C GLU A 132 -26.76 15.44 7.63
N PRO A 133 -25.44 15.69 7.71
CA PRO A 133 -24.91 16.95 7.23
C PRO A 133 -24.70 16.81 5.71
N GLU A 134 -25.37 17.65 4.93
CA GLU A 134 -25.13 17.80 3.49
C GLU A 134 -23.65 18.10 3.22
N THR A 135 -22.88 17.07 2.86
CA THR A 135 -21.50 17.24 2.39
C THR A 135 -21.51 17.49 0.90
N THR A 136 -21.03 18.66 0.49
CA THR A 136 -20.74 19.00 -0.90
C THR A 136 -19.70 18.03 -1.46
N THR A 137 -20.12 16.98 -2.19
CA THR A 137 -19.26 16.00 -2.86
C THR A 137 -18.38 16.72 -3.86
N THR A 138 -17.14 17.06 -3.48
CA THR A 138 -16.18 17.57 -4.45
C THR A 138 -15.51 16.38 -5.10
N MET A 139 -15.80 16.13 -6.39
CA MET A 139 -15.22 15.04 -7.16
C MET A 139 -13.68 15.09 -7.13
N LEU A 140 -13.05 14.11 -6.48
CA LEU A 140 -11.65 13.77 -6.72
C LEU A 140 -11.59 12.99 -8.04
N SER A 141 -10.70 13.37 -8.96
CA SER A 141 -10.39 12.49 -10.09
C SER A 141 -9.20 11.62 -9.74
N PHE A 142 -9.31 10.34 -10.11
CA PHE A 142 -8.33 9.30 -9.86
C PHE A 142 -7.77 8.83 -11.21
N ASP A 143 -6.44 8.81 -11.32
CA ASP A 143 -5.74 8.29 -12.49
C ASP A 143 -4.65 7.32 -12.03
N ALA A 144 -4.43 6.24 -12.77
CA ALA A 144 -3.42 5.24 -12.42
C ALA A 144 -2.84 4.56 -13.65
N THR A 145 -1.53 4.30 -13.59
CA THR A 145 -0.79 3.58 -14.62
C THR A 145 -0.13 2.36 -14.03
N VAL A 146 -0.02 1.31 -14.85
CA VAL A 146 0.64 0.07 -14.50
C VAL A 146 1.61 -0.29 -15.62
N SER A 147 2.87 -0.57 -15.29
CA SER A 147 3.90 -0.87 -16.28
C SER A 147 4.99 -1.81 -15.74
N PRO A 148 5.44 -2.80 -16.53
CA PRO A 148 6.69 -3.51 -16.24
C PRO A 148 7.90 -2.61 -16.48
N VAL A 149 9.00 -2.81 -15.74
CA VAL A 149 10.20 -1.97 -15.85
C VAL A 149 10.97 -2.22 -17.17
N SER A 150 10.97 -3.45 -17.66
CA SER A 150 11.74 -3.87 -18.85
C SER A 150 11.10 -3.50 -20.19
N ASN A 151 9.81 -3.13 -20.23
CA ASN A 151 9.13 -2.70 -21.46
C ASN A 151 8.28 -1.43 -21.20
N ALA A 152 8.64 -0.33 -21.87
CA ALA A 152 7.95 0.94 -21.76
C ALA A 152 6.45 0.84 -22.07
N THR A 153 5.65 1.29 -21.09
CA THR A 153 4.24 1.69 -21.15
C THR A 153 3.36 0.91 -22.13
N LYS A 154 2.85 -0.25 -21.72
CA LYS A 154 1.55 -0.69 -22.23
C LYS A 154 0.47 0.12 -21.52
N ALA A 155 -0.25 0.95 -22.28
CA ALA A 155 -1.41 1.65 -21.77
C ALA A 155 -2.38 0.62 -21.15
N ALA A 156 -2.94 0.95 -19.99
CA ALA A 156 -4.00 0.17 -19.39
C ALA A 156 -5.07 -0.10 -20.46
N THR A 157 -5.56 -1.35 -20.53
CA THR A 157 -6.77 -1.59 -21.30
C THR A 157 -7.91 -1.09 -20.42
N ASP A 158 -8.34 0.15 -20.66
CA ASP A 158 -9.40 0.81 -19.91
C ASP A 158 -10.59 -0.12 -19.70
N THR A 159 -10.96 -0.35 -18.45
CA THR A 159 -12.32 -0.77 -18.11
C THR A 159 -12.88 0.25 -17.14
N ALA A 160 -13.97 0.88 -17.58
CA ALA A 160 -14.57 2.07 -16.99
C ALA A 160 -15.09 1.85 -15.57
N ALA A 161 -14.97 2.92 -14.78
CA ALA A 161 -15.71 3.14 -13.55
C ALA A 161 -17.22 3.21 -13.81
N THR A 162 -18.02 2.64 -12.93
CA THR A 162 -19.29 3.24 -12.51
C THR A 162 -18.98 4.08 -11.28
N PRO A 163 -18.87 5.42 -11.39
CA PRO A 163 -18.77 6.30 -10.24
C PRO A 163 -20.18 6.51 -9.68
N ASP A 164 -20.77 5.45 -9.14
CA ASP A 164 -21.96 5.58 -8.30
C ASP A 164 -21.56 5.08 -6.90
N ASP A 165 -21.75 5.96 -5.93
CA ASP A 165 -21.43 5.89 -4.50
C ASP A 165 -19.99 6.20 -4.05
N ASP A 166 -19.89 6.67 -2.80
CA ASP A 166 -18.68 7.01 -2.02
C ASP A 166 -17.61 5.89 -1.93
N ASP A 167 -17.85 4.75 -2.60
CA ASP A 167 -17.01 3.57 -2.73
C ASP A 167 -16.45 3.51 -4.17
N PHE A 168 -15.47 4.37 -4.48
CA PHE A 168 -14.84 4.30 -5.80
C PHE A 168 -14.09 2.97 -5.96
N ARG A 169 -14.39 2.25 -7.04
CA ARG A 169 -13.71 1.00 -7.41
C ARG A 169 -13.09 1.17 -8.79
N TYR A 170 -11.76 1.05 -8.84
CA TYR A 170 -10.98 1.12 -10.07
C TYR A 170 -10.21 -0.17 -10.26
N ARG A 171 -10.26 -0.75 -11.46
CA ARG A 171 -9.50 -1.96 -11.81
C ARG A 171 -8.70 -1.71 -13.07
N LEU A 172 -7.42 -2.06 -13.02
CA LEU A 172 -6.54 -2.09 -14.19
C LEU A 172 -6.11 -3.53 -14.42
N THR A 173 -6.45 -4.09 -15.58
CA THR A 173 -6.00 -5.41 -15.99
C THR A 173 -4.82 -5.29 -16.92
N PHE A 174 -3.78 -6.09 -16.69
CA PHE A 174 -2.66 -6.19 -17.60
C PHE A 174 -2.18 -7.64 -17.72
N ARG A 175 -1.75 -8.01 -18.93
CA ARG A 175 -1.12 -9.31 -19.19
C ARG A 175 0.33 -9.09 -19.55
N THR A 176 1.22 -9.82 -18.88
CA THR A 176 2.66 -9.78 -19.20
C THR A 176 2.95 -10.59 -20.45
N ASP A 177 3.78 -10.04 -21.34
CA ASP A 177 4.40 -10.75 -22.47
C ASP A 177 5.91 -10.90 -22.28
N LEU A 178 6.36 -10.76 -21.05
CA LEU A 178 7.77 -10.84 -20.66
C LEU A 178 8.36 -12.19 -21.03
N SER A 179 9.66 -12.21 -21.33
CA SER A 179 10.42 -13.44 -21.52
C SER A 179 11.01 -13.97 -20.21
N GLU A 180 11.24 -13.08 -19.24
CA GLU A 180 11.86 -13.35 -17.94
C GLU A 180 11.12 -12.60 -16.83
N PRO A 181 11.24 -13.01 -15.55
CA PRO A 181 10.61 -12.31 -14.44
C PRO A 181 11.08 -10.86 -14.31
N ASP A 182 10.15 -9.96 -14.03
CA ASP A 182 10.42 -8.51 -13.94
C ASP A 182 9.75 -7.88 -12.71
N GLU A 183 9.80 -6.56 -12.61
CA GLU A 183 9.12 -5.74 -11.61
C GLU A 183 7.87 -5.08 -12.22
N LEU A 184 6.75 -5.15 -11.50
CA LEU A 184 5.52 -4.42 -11.82
C LEU A 184 5.49 -3.11 -11.06
N VAL A 185 5.35 -1.99 -11.75
CA VAL A 185 5.18 -0.69 -11.12
C VAL A 185 3.77 -0.17 -11.34
N VAL A 186 3.06 0.04 -10.24
CA VAL A 186 1.75 0.70 -10.17
C VAL A 186 1.96 2.10 -9.64
N THR A 187 1.52 3.12 -10.39
CA THR A 187 1.58 4.52 -9.95
C THR A 187 0.19 5.13 -10.04
N TRP A 188 -0.19 5.95 -9.06
CA TRP A 188 -1.49 6.64 -9.04
C TRP A 188 -1.35 8.13 -8.74
N TRP A 189 -2.28 8.89 -9.29
CA TRP A 189 -2.39 10.32 -9.13
C TRP A 189 -3.82 10.69 -8.78
N LEU A 190 -3.94 11.55 -7.78
CA LEU A 190 -5.19 12.20 -7.42
C LEU A 190 -5.15 13.63 -7.95
N SER A 191 -6.27 14.09 -8.49
CA SER A 191 -6.45 15.47 -8.88
C SER A 191 -7.66 16.08 -8.16
N PRO A 192 -7.50 17.31 -7.60
CA PRO A 192 -6.29 18.13 -7.63
C PRO A 192 -5.18 17.58 -6.71
N ALA A 193 -3.93 17.56 -7.19
CA ALA A 193 -2.78 16.92 -6.53
C ALA A 193 -2.44 17.51 -5.15
N THR A 194 -2.87 18.74 -4.88
CA THR A 194 -2.60 19.47 -3.63
C THR A 194 -3.68 19.26 -2.57
N ARG A 195 -4.79 18.60 -2.89
CA ARG A 195 -5.90 18.45 -1.95
C ARG A 195 -5.69 17.24 -1.06
N LYS A 196 -5.12 17.50 0.12
CA LYS A 196 -5.14 16.58 1.25
C LYS A 196 -6.58 16.45 1.73
N VAL A 197 -7.25 15.34 1.42
CA VAL A 197 -8.58 15.06 1.95
C VAL A 197 -8.41 14.39 3.31
N PRO A 198 -8.76 15.05 4.43
CA PRO A 198 -8.58 14.50 5.76
C PRO A 198 -9.36 13.17 5.88
N ASN A 199 -8.73 12.15 6.47
CA ASN A 199 -9.31 10.82 6.65
C ASN A 199 -9.67 10.05 5.36
N CYS A 200 -9.30 10.55 4.18
CA CYS A 200 -9.48 9.80 2.95
C CYS A 200 -8.41 8.71 2.83
N ARG A 201 -8.87 7.48 2.61
CA ARG A 201 -8.05 6.28 2.50
C ARG A 201 -8.60 5.38 1.40
N PHE A 202 -7.72 4.62 0.80
CA PHE A 202 -8.10 3.58 -0.15
C PHE A 202 -7.09 2.43 -0.10
N ASN A 203 -7.52 1.28 -0.60
CA ASN A 203 -6.69 0.10 -0.70
C ASN A 203 -6.15 -0.05 -2.11
N VAL A 204 -4.88 -0.46 -2.23
CA VAL A 204 -4.29 -0.94 -3.48
C VAL A 204 -4.04 -2.42 -3.33
N THR A 205 -4.60 -3.22 -4.23
CA THR A 205 -4.43 -4.67 -4.26
C THR A 205 -3.87 -5.07 -5.63
N VAL A 206 -2.83 -5.89 -5.64
CA VAL A 206 -2.30 -6.51 -6.87
C VAL A 206 -2.59 -8.00 -6.84
N LEU A 207 -3.16 -8.52 -7.91
CA LEU A 207 -3.47 -9.92 -8.10
C LEU A 207 -2.64 -10.48 -9.27
N GLU A 208 -2.27 -11.75 -9.19
CA GLU A 208 -1.67 -12.57 -10.24
C GLU A 208 -2.58 -13.77 -10.47
N ASN A 209 -3.08 -13.97 -11.68
CA ASN A 209 -4.02 -15.04 -12.04
C ASN A 209 -5.22 -15.16 -11.05
N LYS A 210 -5.70 -14.02 -10.52
CA LYS A 210 -6.77 -13.89 -9.51
C LYS A 210 -6.36 -14.19 -8.05
N ASP A 211 -5.12 -14.58 -7.79
CA ASP A 211 -4.57 -14.72 -6.44
C ASP A 211 -3.92 -13.41 -5.99
N VAL A 212 -4.11 -13.01 -4.73
CA VAL A 212 -3.57 -11.74 -4.24
C VAL A 212 -2.07 -11.87 -4.01
N LEU A 213 -1.28 -10.97 -4.61
CA LEU A 213 0.17 -10.88 -4.36
C LEU A 213 0.49 -9.94 -3.21
N THR A 214 -0.15 -8.78 -3.19
CA THR A 214 0.06 -7.77 -2.15
C THR A 214 -1.16 -6.87 -2.01
N ARG A 215 -1.36 -6.35 -0.81
CA ARG A 215 -2.38 -5.35 -0.52
C ARG A 215 -1.88 -4.34 0.50
N THR A 216 -2.32 -3.09 0.36
CA THR A 216 -1.91 -2.00 1.24
C THR A 216 -3.00 -0.96 1.39
N GLU A 217 -3.14 -0.39 2.60
CA GLU A 217 -3.93 0.82 2.83
C GLU A 217 -3.04 2.04 2.63
N VAL A 218 -3.53 3.01 1.85
CA VAL A 218 -2.84 4.25 1.56
C VAL A 218 -3.76 5.44 1.83
N PHE A 219 -3.14 6.57 2.16
CA PHE A 219 -3.86 7.83 2.20
C PHE A 219 -4.11 8.36 0.82
N CYS A 220 -5.19 9.13 0.69
CA CYS A 220 -5.44 9.93 -0.50
C CYS A 220 -4.38 11.04 -0.64
N SER A 221 -3.25 10.66 -1.21
CA SER A 221 -2.16 11.53 -1.65
C SER A 221 -1.84 11.23 -3.11
N SER A 222 -1.57 12.26 -3.88
CA SER A 222 -1.15 12.11 -5.28
C SER A 222 0.31 11.67 -5.38
N GLY A 223 0.66 10.87 -6.39
CA GLY A 223 2.03 10.44 -6.66
C GLY A 223 2.51 9.26 -5.79
N GLY A 224 1.60 8.37 -5.39
CA GLY A 224 1.97 7.13 -4.74
C GLY A 224 2.35 6.04 -5.74
N GLN A 225 3.20 5.11 -5.30
CA GLN A 225 3.72 4.03 -6.12
C GLN A 225 3.82 2.73 -5.32
N LEU A 226 3.40 1.63 -5.94
CA LEU A 226 3.59 0.26 -5.46
C LEU A 226 4.37 -0.51 -6.53
N SER A 227 5.48 -1.08 -6.12
CA SER A 227 6.35 -1.93 -6.93
C SER A 227 6.25 -3.35 -6.40
N VAL A 228 5.98 -4.32 -7.27
CA VAL A 228 5.93 -5.74 -6.94
C VAL A 228 7.07 -6.45 -7.65
N GLY A 229 8.02 -6.94 -6.87
CA GLY A 229 9.14 -7.72 -7.39
C GLY A 229 8.72 -9.14 -7.73
N HIS A 230 9.31 -9.69 -8.79
CA HIS A 230 9.11 -11.07 -9.24
C HIS A 230 7.73 -11.35 -9.87
N VAL A 231 7.44 -10.60 -10.92
CA VAL A 231 6.29 -10.77 -11.80
C VAL A 231 6.61 -11.88 -12.79
N ASN A 232 5.90 -13.00 -12.71
CA ASN A 232 6.08 -14.10 -13.64
C ASN A 232 5.65 -13.74 -15.08
N PRO A 233 6.45 -14.16 -16.08
CA PRO A 233 6.07 -14.12 -17.48
C PRO A 233 4.72 -14.76 -17.79
N ARG A 234 3.96 -14.15 -18.71
CA ARG A 234 2.73 -14.69 -19.31
C ARG A 234 1.54 -14.83 -18.37
N ASN A 235 1.66 -14.36 -17.12
CA ASN A 235 0.56 -14.29 -16.18
C ASN A 235 -0.29 -13.05 -16.42
N ASP A 236 -1.56 -13.18 -16.03
CA ASP A 236 -2.54 -12.11 -16.00
C ASP A 236 -2.50 -11.46 -14.62
N TYR A 237 -2.62 -10.14 -14.59
CA TYR A 237 -2.57 -9.39 -13.35
C TYR A 237 -3.66 -8.33 -13.31
N ASP A 238 -4.20 -8.15 -12.12
CA ASP A 238 -5.21 -7.14 -11.85
C ASP A 238 -4.73 -6.22 -10.73
N VAL A 239 -4.87 -4.92 -10.93
CA VAL A 239 -4.60 -3.91 -9.92
C VAL A 239 -5.91 -3.24 -9.55
N CYS A 240 -6.31 -3.39 -8.30
CA CYS A 240 -7.55 -2.87 -7.78
C CYS A 240 -7.32 -1.72 -6.80
N PHE A 241 -8.12 -0.67 -6.95
CA PHE A 241 -8.23 0.47 -6.06
C PHE A 241 -9.64 0.51 -5.48
N SER A 242 -9.79 0.62 -4.16
CA SER A 242 -11.10 0.64 -3.51
C SER A 242 -11.15 1.55 -2.28
N ALA A 243 -12.23 2.30 -2.12
CA ALA A 243 -12.50 3.11 -0.92
C ALA A 243 -13.37 2.35 0.08
N GLY A 244 -12.79 1.79 1.13
CA GLY A 244 -13.58 1.02 2.11
C GLY A 244 -12.76 0.16 3.06
N SER A 245 -13.42 -0.78 3.73
CA SER A 245 -12.77 -1.79 4.58
C SER A 245 -11.71 -2.57 3.80
N PHE A 246 -10.72 -3.13 4.51
CA PHE A 246 -9.64 -3.98 3.96
C PHE A 246 -10.13 -5.30 3.32
N ASP A 247 -11.44 -5.42 3.07
CA ASP A 247 -12.05 -6.51 2.36
C ASP A 247 -11.76 -6.34 0.87
N LEU A 248 -11.22 -7.40 0.26
CA LEU A 248 -11.02 -7.45 -1.18
C LEU A 248 -12.36 -7.20 -1.88
N PRO A 249 -12.45 -6.20 -2.78
CA PRO A 249 -13.70 -5.94 -3.49
C PRO A 249 -14.16 -7.23 -4.18
N ALA A 250 -15.46 -7.55 -4.08
CA ALA A 250 -16.04 -8.71 -4.75
C ALA A 250 -15.72 -8.71 -6.26
N ASP A 251 -15.60 -7.52 -6.87
CA ASP A 251 -15.28 -7.30 -8.28
C ASP A 251 -13.81 -7.61 -8.66
N CYS A 252 -12.90 -7.68 -7.68
CA CYS A 252 -11.51 -8.14 -7.88
C CYS A 252 -11.39 -9.66 -7.82
N ARG A 253 -12.36 -10.32 -7.17
CA ARG A 253 -12.47 -11.79 -7.11
C ARG A 253 -13.43 -12.36 -8.16
N GLN A 254 -14.33 -11.55 -8.71
CA GLN A 254 -15.36 -11.98 -9.65
C GLN A 254 -15.37 -11.11 -10.90
N ILE A 255 -14.78 -11.63 -11.98
CA ILE A 255 -15.45 -11.73 -13.27
C ILE A 255 -15.20 -13.17 -13.77
N PRO A 256 -16.25 -13.89 -14.25
CA PRO A 256 -16.10 -15.23 -14.82
C PRO A 256 -15.01 -15.29 -15.89
#